data_AF-A0A3A4WY32-F1
#
_entry.id   AF-A0A3A4WY32-F1
#
_cell.length_a   1.000
_cell.length_b   1.000
_cell.length_c   1.000
_cell.angle_alpha   90.00
_cell.angle_beta   90.00
_cell.angle_gamma   90.00
#
_symmetry.space_group_name_H-M   'P 1'
#
loop_
_entity.id
_entity.type
_entity.pdbx_description
1 polymer ?
#
loop_
_entity_poly.entity_id
_entity_poly.type
_entity_poly.pdbx_seq_one_letter_code
_entity_poly.pdbx_strand_id
1 'polypeptide(L)'
;MKLTDSEIIKSGERELIDTIIGDLDWSAIEKIFKDRHQLQIRDDVEYRCGDLVVNNGQVAYHLEFDVKVRLSILLDRSGNYLSLAVQSAGPEEDPSEKDSTSMTDSDLELEQAGIGSSVDPCKPATENISQMADQIAEMLSEINDD
;
A
#
# COMPACT_ATOMS: atom_id res chain seq x y z
N MET A 1 37.27 6.41 -6.61
CA MET A 1 36.87 6.97 -7.92
C MET A 1 35.39 6.69 -8.12
N LYS A 2 34.60 7.67 -8.58
CA LYS A 2 33.18 7.50 -8.94
C LYS A 2 33.06 7.59 -10.45
N LEU A 3 32.43 6.60 -11.09
CA LEU A 3 32.31 6.49 -12.55
C LEU A 3 30.98 7.06 -13.06
N THR A 4 29.97 7.13 -12.21
CA THR A 4 28.64 7.66 -12.50
C THR A 4 28.10 8.42 -11.29
N ASP A 5 27.05 9.20 -11.54
CA ASP A 5 26.28 9.85 -10.48
C ASP A 5 25.44 8.81 -9.72
N SER A 6 25.43 8.90 -8.39
CA SER A 6 24.60 8.04 -7.55
C SER A 6 23.11 8.28 -7.78
N GLU A 7 22.71 9.49 -8.15
CA GLU A 7 21.30 9.80 -8.39
C GLU A 7 20.76 9.10 -9.63
N ILE A 8 21.59 8.88 -10.65
CA ILE A 8 21.22 8.10 -11.85
C ILE A 8 20.98 6.62 -11.49
N ILE A 9 21.77 6.08 -10.56
CA ILE A 9 21.57 4.69 -10.10
C ILE A 9 20.25 4.60 -9.33
N LYS A 10 20.02 5.49 -8.36
CA LYS A 10 18.80 5.50 -7.56
C LYS A 10 17.54 5.72 -8.40
N SER A 11 17.60 6.60 -9.40
CA SER A 11 16.47 6.80 -10.31
C SER A 11 16.18 5.54 -11.12
N GLY A 12 17.23 4.87 -11.60
CA GLY A 12 17.08 3.59 -12.32
C GLY A 12 16.53 2.47 -11.43
N GLU A 13 16.95 2.40 -10.17
CA GLU A 13 16.38 1.47 -9.18
C GLU A 13 14.89 1.72 -8.96
N ARG A 14 14.48 3.00 -8.86
CA ARG A 14 13.06 3.36 -8.73
C ARG A 14 12.24 3.00 -9.96
N GLU A 15 12.75 3.31 -11.16
CA GLU A 15 12.09 2.96 -12.42
C GLU A 15 11.94 1.43 -12.59
N LEU A 16 12.94 0.66 -12.14
CA LEU A 16 12.88 -0.80 -12.13
C LEU A 16 11.78 -1.30 -11.19
N ILE A 17 11.71 -0.76 -9.97
CA ILE A 17 10.66 -1.10 -9.01
C ILE A 17 9.27 -0.74 -9.56
N ASP A 18 9.11 0.45 -10.13
CA ASP A 18 7.84 0.91 -10.72
C ASP A 18 7.38 -0.03 -11.85
N THR A 19 8.33 -0.50 -12.68
CA THR A 19 8.05 -1.48 -13.75
C THR A 19 7.60 -2.82 -13.16
N ILE A 20 8.29 -3.32 -12.13
CA ILE A 20 7.90 -4.56 -11.45
C ILE A 20 6.49 -4.44 -10.89
N ILE A 21 6.16 -3.33 -10.23
CA ILE A 21 4.83 -3.09 -9.65
C ILE A 21 3.75 -3.09 -10.74
N GLY A 22 4.03 -2.48 -11.90
CA GLY A 22 3.11 -2.50 -13.05
C GLY A 22 2.84 -3.89 -13.61
N ASP A 23 3.83 -4.79 -13.56
CA ASP A 23 3.75 -6.15 -14.08
C ASP A 23 3.34 -7.20 -13.02
N LEU A 24 3.12 -6.80 -11.76
CA LEU A 24 2.70 -7.72 -10.70
C LEU A 24 1.34 -8.35 -11.04
N ASP A 25 1.25 -9.67 -10.87
CA ASP A 25 -0.03 -10.39 -10.96
C ASP A 25 -0.86 -10.14 -9.69
N TRP A 26 -1.67 -9.07 -9.75
CA TRP A 26 -2.59 -8.73 -8.67
C TRP A 26 -3.57 -9.85 -8.36
N SER A 27 -4.02 -10.62 -9.36
CA SER A 27 -4.94 -11.74 -9.12
C SER A 27 -4.28 -12.85 -8.29
N ALA A 28 -2.99 -13.11 -8.49
CA ALA A 28 -2.22 -14.02 -7.65
C ALA A 28 -2.06 -13.48 -6.22
N ILE A 29 -1.82 -12.18 -6.06
CA ILE A 29 -1.75 -11.51 -4.75
C ILE A 29 -3.09 -11.62 -4.02
N GLU A 30 -4.21 -11.29 -4.68
CA GLU A 30 -5.57 -11.43 -4.14
C GLU A 30 -5.82 -12.86 -3.63
N LYS A 31 -5.40 -13.86 -4.41
CA LYS A 31 -5.57 -15.26 -4.04
C LYS A 31 -4.75 -15.63 -2.80
N ILE A 32 -3.51 -15.16 -2.70
CA ILE A 32 -2.67 -15.38 -1.51
C ILE A 32 -3.33 -14.77 -0.27
N PHE A 33 -3.89 -13.58 -0.39
CA PHE A 33 -4.60 -12.91 0.72
C PHE A 33 -5.90 -13.63 1.09
N LYS A 34 -6.69 -14.07 0.11
CA LYS A 34 -7.90 -14.86 0.34
C LYS A 34 -7.57 -16.20 1.03
N ASP A 35 -6.54 -16.90 0.56
CA ASP A 35 -6.19 -18.22 1.08
C ASP A 35 -5.58 -18.15 2.48
N ARG A 36 -4.74 -17.15 2.77
CA ARG A 36 -4.08 -17.02 4.08
C ARG A 36 -4.90 -16.26 5.12
N HIS A 37 -5.61 -15.22 4.70
CA HIS A 37 -6.26 -14.28 5.61
C HIS A 37 -7.79 -14.28 5.51
N GLN A 38 -8.38 -15.00 4.55
CA GLN A 38 -9.85 -15.02 4.30
C GLN A 38 -10.42 -13.62 4.00
N LEU A 39 -9.55 -12.71 3.55
CA LEU A 39 -9.91 -11.37 3.14
C LEU A 39 -9.85 -11.33 1.62
N GLN A 40 -10.93 -10.86 1.00
CA GLN A 40 -10.84 -10.39 -0.39
C GLN A 40 -10.12 -9.04 -0.35
N ILE A 41 -9.42 -8.65 -1.39
CA ILE A 41 -8.83 -7.31 -1.52
C ILE A 41 -8.87 -7.05 -3.01
N ARG A 42 -9.46 -5.96 -3.47
CA ARG A 42 -9.44 -5.62 -4.89
C ARG A 42 -8.96 -4.20 -5.14
N ASP A 43 -9.49 -3.24 -4.39
CA ASP A 43 -9.32 -1.82 -4.73
C ASP A 43 -8.65 -0.97 -3.63
N ASP A 44 -8.24 -1.59 -2.52
CA ASP A 44 -7.73 -0.89 -1.31
C ASP A 44 -6.25 -1.20 -1.02
N VAL A 45 -5.45 -1.43 -2.07
CA VAL A 45 -4.00 -1.67 -1.96
C VAL A 45 -3.23 -0.43 -2.35
N GLU A 46 -2.53 0.17 -1.40
CA GLU A 46 -1.66 1.33 -1.61
C GLU A 46 -0.20 0.91 -1.51
N TYR A 47 0.59 1.17 -2.55
CA TYR A 47 2.03 0.95 -2.49
C TYR A 47 2.69 1.93 -1.51
N ARG A 48 3.55 1.40 -0.62
CA ARG A 48 4.28 2.16 0.40
C ARG A 48 5.70 2.47 -0.03
N CYS A 49 6.49 1.42 -0.25
CA CYS A 49 7.90 1.52 -0.57
C CYS A 49 8.42 0.19 -1.13
N GLY A 50 9.60 0.25 -1.73
CA GLY A 50 10.26 -0.88 -2.35
C GLY A 50 11.76 -0.71 -2.27
N ASP A 51 12.47 -1.81 -2.09
CA ASP A 51 13.92 -1.82 -1.90
C ASP A 51 14.57 -3.07 -2.52
N LEU A 52 15.84 -2.95 -2.88
CA LEU A 52 16.67 -4.05 -3.37
C LEU A 52 17.46 -4.63 -2.20
N VAL A 53 17.17 -5.87 -1.85
CA VAL A 53 17.80 -6.57 -0.73
C VAL A 53 18.56 -7.80 -1.22
N VAL A 54 19.59 -8.22 -0.48
CA VAL A 54 20.27 -9.49 -0.76
C VAL A 54 19.60 -10.58 0.05
N ASN A 55 18.99 -11.55 -0.63
CA ASN A 55 18.41 -12.74 -0.02
C ASN A 55 19.11 -13.99 -0.57
N ASN A 56 19.67 -14.83 0.32
CA ASN A 56 20.41 -16.04 -0.04
C ASN A 56 21.53 -15.83 -1.08
N GLY A 57 22.24 -14.71 -1.00
CA GLY A 57 23.32 -14.36 -1.93
C GLY A 57 22.85 -13.92 -3.33
N GLN A 58 21.54 -13.70 -3.50
CA GLN A 58 20.94 -13.18 -4.73
C GLN A 58 20.23 -11.85 -4.47
N VAL A 59 20.14 -11.02 -5.51
CA VAL A 59 19.36 -9.78 -5.45
C VAL A 59 17.87 -10.16 -5.45
N ALA A 60 17.12 -9.58 -4.51
CA ALA A 60 15.69 -9.73 -4.36
C ALA A 60 15.03 -8.37 -4.18
N TYR A 61 13.74 -8.30 -4.50
CA TYR A 61 12.94 -7.09 -4.41
C TYR A 61 12.00 -7.22 -3.22
N HIS A 62 12.11 -6.29 -2.27
CA HIS A 62 11.20 -6.18 -1.15
C HIS A 62 10.20 -5.07 -1.47
N LEU A 63 8.90 -5.38 -1.49
CA LEU A 63 7.84 -4.44 -1.82
C LEU A 63 6.83 -4.43 -0.67
N GLU A 64 6.50 -3.25 -0.16
CA GLU A 64 5.53 -3.04 0.91
C GLU A 64 4.25 -2.40 0.36
N PHE A 65 3.12 -2.93 0.81
CA PHE A 65 1.79 -2.46 0.43
C PHE A 65 0.92 -2.31 1.69
N ASP A 66 0.20 -1.20 1.79
CA ASP A 66 -0.85 -1.00 2.78
C ASP A 66 -2.18 -1.51 2.22
N VAL A 67 -2.91 -2.28 3.03
CA VAL A 67 -4.24 -2.79 2.67
C VAL A 67 -5.26 -2.23 3.66
N LYS A 68 -6.31 -1.60 3.15
CA LYS A 68 -7.43 -1.11 3.98
C LYS A 68 -8.55 -2.15 4.04
N VAL A 69 -9.10 -2.35 5.24
CA VAL A 69 -10.25 -3.25 5.48
C VAL A 69 -11.30 -2.55 6.33
N ARG A 70 -12.58 -2.77 6.02
CA ARG A 70 -13.70 -2.25 6.79
C ARG A 70 -14.14 -3.29 7.82
N LEU A 71 -14.07 -2.91 9.09
CA LEU A 71 -14.59 -3.69 10.21
C LEU A 71 -15.94 -3.14 10.66
N SER A 72 -16.97 -3.96 10.66
CA SER A 72 -18.30 -3.65 11.17
C SER A 72 -18.58 -4.52 12.39
N ILE A 73 -18.84 -3.88 13.55
CA ILE A 73 -19.11 -4.56 14.82
C ILE A 73 -20.52 -4.20 15.26
N LEU A 74 -21.33 -5.21 15.55
CA LEU A 74 -22.66 -5.04 16.10
C LEU A 74 -22.66 -5.48 17.57
N LEU A 75 -23.17 -4.60 18.44
CA LEU A 75 -23.28 -4.79 19.87
C LEU A 75 -24.72 -4.46 20.30
N ASP A 76 -25.20 -5.09 21.37
CA ASP A 76 -26.48 -4.73 21.97
C ASP A 76 -26.36 -3.54 22.95
N ARG A 77 -27.50 -3.08 23.47
CA ARG A 77 -27.55 -1.96 24.43
C ARG A 77 -26.94 -2.29 25.80
N SER A 78 -26.73 -3.56 26.11
CA SER A 78 -26.07 -4.04 27.32
C SER A 78 -24.57 -4.21 27.13
N GLY A 79 -24.05 -3.98 25.92
CA GLY A 79 -22.64 -4.13 25.57
C GLY A 79 -22.25 -5.55 25.17
N ASN A 80 -23.20 -6.46 24.94
CA ASN A 80 -22.89 -7.81 24.45
C ASN A 80 -22.60 -7.79 22.95
N TYR A 81 -21.62 -8.58 22.55
CA TYR A 81 -21.27 -8.79 21.16
C TYR A 81 -22.36 -9.59 20.42
N LEU A 82 -22.84 -9.05 19.29
CA LEU A 82 -23.85 -9.69 18.44
C LEU A 82 -23.22 -10.26 17.16
N SER A 83 -22.41 -9.48 16.43
CA SER A 83 -21.77 -9.94 15.20
C SER A 83 -20.58 -9.08 14.77
N LEU A 84 -19.69 -9.66 13.97
CA LEU A 84 -18.54 -9.03 13.33
C LEU A 84 -18.62 -9.30 11.83
N ALA A 85 -18.56 -8.25 11.02
CA ALA A 85 -18.38 -8.37 9.58
C ALA A 85 -17.11 -7.64 9.18
N VAL A 86 -16.18 -8.36 8.57
CA VAL A 86 -15.01 -7.77 7.93
C VAL A 86 -15.30 -7.75 6.43
N GLN A 87 -15.46 -6.56 5.88
CA GLN A 87 -15.57 -6.36 4.44
C GLN A 87 -14.31 -5.65 3.98
N SER A 88 -13.58 -6.25 3.06
CA SER A 88 -12.74 -5.47 2.16
C SER A 88 -13.63 -4.77 1.13
N ALA A 89 -13.25 -3.59 0.64
CA ALA A 89 -13.97 -3.02 -0.49
C ALA A 89 -13.94 -4.00 -1.67
N GLY A 90 -15.11 -4.56 -1.98
CA GLY A 90 -15.37 -5.49 -3.05
C GLY A 90 -16.89 -5.56 -3.20
N PRO A 91 -17.43 -5.51 -4.42
CA PRO A 91 -18.87 -5.44 -4.64
C PRO A 91 -19.54 -6.72 -4.12
N GLU A 92 -20.70 -6.52 -3.52
CA GLU A 92 -21.56 -7.59 -3.02
C GLU A 92 -21.86 -8.57 -4.17
N GLU A 93 -21.41 -9.82 -4.05
CA GLU A 93 -21.96 -10.89 -4.88
C GLU A 93 -23.39 -11.14 -4.40
N ASP A 94 -24.35 -10.57 -5.14
CA ASP A 94 -25.78 -10.85 -5.02
C ASP A 94 -26.05 -12.37 -5.09
N PRO A 95 -26.80 -12.95 -4.14
CA PRO A 95 -27.17 -14.35 -4.20
C PRO A 95 -28.27 -14.54 -5.26
N SER A 96 -27.89 -15.13 -6.40
CA SER A 96 -28.70 -15.88 -7.36
C SER A 96 -30.22 -15.61 -7.46
N GLU A 97 -30.70 -15.22 -8.64
CA GLU A 97 -31.83 -15.89 -9.33
C GLU A 97 -31.92 -15.47 -10.81
N LYS A 98 -32.60 -16.30 -11.60
CA LYS A 98 -32.39 -16.54 -13.04
C LYS A 98 -33.24 -15.67 -13.98
N ASP A 99 -32.75 -15.59 -15.22
CA ASP A 99 -33.48 -15.53 -16.51
C ASP A 99 -33.98 -14.16 -17.01
N SER A 100 -33.30 -13.62 -18.02
CA SER A 100 -33.87 -13.32 -19.35
C SER A 100 -32.87 -12.54 -20.23
N THR A 101 -32.75 -13.01 -21.47
CA THR A 101 -32.01 -12.49 -22.64
C THR A 101 -32.16 -10.99 -22.96
N SER A 102 -31.08 -10.32 -23.37
CA SER A 102 -31.00 -9.57 -24.64
C SER A 102 -29.56 -9.15 -24.98
N MET A 103 -29.18 -9.40 -26.23
CA MET A 103 -27.98 -8.91 -26.92
C MET A 103 -28.02 -7.38 -27.10
N THR A 104 -26.86 -6.72 -27.11
CA THR A 104 -26.40 -5.81 -28.19
C THR A 104 -24.93 -5.40 -27.99
N ASP A 105 -24.11 -5.65 -29.00
CA ASP A 105 -22.80 -5.03 -29.24
C ASP A 105 -22.92 -3.50 -29.39
N SER A 106 -21.93 -2.74 -28.89
CA SER A 106 -21.42 -1.52 -29.53
C SER A 106 -20.08 -1.09 -28.91
N ASP A 107 -19.26 -0.54 -29.79
CA ASP A 107 -17.80 -0.41 -29.80
C ASP A 107 -17.34 1.01 -29.38
N LEU A 108 -16.07 1.12 -28.96
CA LEU A 108 -15.21 2.35 -28.86
C LEU A 108 -15.58 3.40 -27.76
N GLU A 109 -14.67 4.13 -27.10
CA GLU A 109 -13.33 4.66 -27.44
C GLU A 109 -12.62 5.15 -26.15
N LEU A 110 -11.28 5.05 -26.12
CA LEU A 110 -10.43 5.65 -25.08
C LEU A 110 -10.28 7.15 -25.30
N GLU A 111 -10.40 7.97 -24.24
CA GLU A 111 -9.69 9.25 -24.15
C GLU A 111 -9.16 9.50 -22.73
N GLN A 112 -7.87 9.90 -22.69
CA GLN A 112 -7.11 10.33 -21.52
C GLN A 112 -7.53 11.73 -21.07
N ALA A 113 -7.50 12.00 -19.76
CA ALA A 113 -7.01 13.29 -19.24
C ALA A 113 -6.76 13.26 -17.72
N GLY A 114 -5.56 13.69 -17.31
CA GLY A 114 -5.41 14.54 -16.13
C GLY A 114 -4.89 13.90 -14.84
N ILE A 115 -3.63 13.44 -14.83
CA ILE A 115 -2.86 13.21 -13.60
C ILE A 115 -2.42 14.57 -13.05
N GLY A 116 -2.86 14.91 -11.83
CA GLY A 116 -2.49 16.14 -11.13
C GLY A 116 -2.04 15.84 -9.70
N SER A 117 -0.76 16.12 -9.46
CA SER A 117 -0.09 16.29 -8.15
C SER A 117 0.43 15.03 -7.45
N SER A 118 1.64 14.61 -7.87
CA SER A 118 2.52 13.71 -7.13
C SER A 118 3.08 14.42 -5.89
N VAL A 119 2.58 14.04 -4.71
CA VAL A 119 3.29 14.26 -3.44
C VAL A 119 4.06 12.96 -3.17
N ASP A 120 5.38 12.96 -3.41
CA ASP A 120 6.25 11.82 -3.08
C ASP A 120 6.15 11.51 -1.57
N PRO A 121 5.56 10.38 -1.13
CA PRO A 121 5.46 10.01 0.29
C PRO A 121 6.76 9.43 0.83
N CYS A 122 7.76 9.19 -0.02
CA CYS A 122 8.94 8.38 0.26
C CYS A 122 10.10 9.12 0.97
N LYS A 123 9.88 10.32 1.54
CA LYS A 123 10.89 10.94 2.42
C LYS A 123 10.58 10.60 3.88
N PRO A 124 11.46 9.90 4.62
CA PRO A 124 11.45 10.01 6.07
C PRO A 124 11.73 11.48 6.43
N ALA A 125 10.93 12.03 7.34
CA ALA A 125 11.08 13.40 7.82
C ALA A 125 12.37 13.55 8.65
N THR A 126 13.52 13.56 8.00
CA THR A 126 14.84 13.58 8.66
C THR A 126 15.31 14.97 9.06
N GLU A 127 14.61 16.05 8.67
CA GLU A 127 14.98 17.41 9.08
C GLU A 127 14.53 17.75 10.50
N ASN A 128 13.46 17.13 11.01
CA ASN A 128 12.92 17.46 12.34
C ASN A 128 13.52 16.62 13.48
N ILE A 129 14.07 15.44 13.19
CA ILE A 129 14.60 14.54 14.24
C ILE A 129 15.89 15.10 14.84
N SER A 130 16.75 15.74 14.02
CA SER A 130 17.97 16.38 14.53
C SER A 130 17.64 17.54 15.48
N GLN A 131 16.67 18.39 15.12
CA GLN A 131 16.23 19.49 15.98
C GLN A 131 15.59 19.00 17.29
N MET A 132 14.81 17.91 17.24
CA MET A 132 14.25 17.30 18.45
C MET A 132 15.35 16.67 19.33
N ALA A 133 16.38 16.07 18.74
CA ALA A 133 17.50 15.51 19.49
C ALA A 133 18.31 16.59 20.22
N ASP A 134 18.54 17.74 19.58
CA ASP A 134 19.24 18.88 20.18
C ASP A 134 18.44 19.48 21.36
N GLN A 135 17.11 19.63 21.23
CA GLN A 135 16.25 20.11 22.31
C GLN A 135 16.20 19.15 23.52
N ILE A 136 16.18 17.84 23.27
CA ILE A 136 16.20 16.83 24.34
C ILE A 136 17.56 16.84 25.06
N ALA A 137 18.65 17.01 24.34
CA ALA A 137 20.00 17.09 24.92
C ALA A 137 20.16 18.34 25.79
N GLU A 138 19.62 19.48 25.38
CA GLU A 138 19.63 20.71 26.16
C GLU A 138 18.82 20.56 27.47
N MET A 139 17.60 20.01 27.41
CA MET A 139 16.77 19.76 28.60
C MET A 139 17.41 18.79 29.61
N LEU A 140 18.16 17.78 29.15
CA LEU A 140 18.84 16.83 30.04
C LEU A 140 20.10 17.43 30.69
N SER A 141 20.72 18.43 30.07
CA SER A 141 21.88 19.12 30.63
C SER A 141 21.52 19.98 31.84
N GLU A 142 20.37 20.66 31.82
CA GLU A 142 19.86 21.45 32.96
C GLU A 142 19.54 20.61 34.20
N ILE A 143 19.21 19.32 34.02
CA ILE A 143 18.88 18.42 35.14
C ILE A 143 20.14 17.98 35.91
N ASN A 144 21.32 18.08 35.31
CA ASN A 144 22.55 17.51 35.86
C ASN A 144 23.49 18.56 36.50
N ASP A 145 23.04 19.81 36.61
CA ASP A 145 23.79 20.95 37.21
C ASP A 145 23.24 21.38 38.61
N ASP A 146 22.35 20.58 39.24
CA ASP A 146 21.94 20.66 40.66
C ASP A 146 22.29 19.36 41.41
#